data_AF-A0A382Y267-F1
#
_entry.id   AF-A0A382Y267-F1
#
_cell.length_a   1.000
_cell.length_b   1.000
_cell.length_c   1.000
_cell.angle_alpha   90.00
_cell.angle_beta   90.00
_cell.angle_gamma   90.00
#
_symmetry.space_group_name_H-M   'P 1'
#
loop_
_entity.id
_entity.type
_entity.pdbx_description
1 polymer ?
#
loop_
_entity_poly.entity_id
_entity_poly.type
_entity_poly.pdbx_seq_one_letter_code
_entity_poly.pdbx_strand_id
1 'polypeptide(L)' 'MSINTKDRLIFALDVAEVDQAKALVNELADAVTFYKIGMELMMTGEYFDLLDWLVKNEKKVFV' A
#
# COMPACT_ATOMS: atom_id res chain seq x y z
N MET A 1 -3.11 16.55 20.07
CA MET A 1 -3.70 15.49 19.21
C MET A 1 -2.78 14.29 19.25
N SER A 2 -3.29 13.09 19.53
CA SER A 2 -2.51 11.85 19.48
C SER A 2 -2.84 11.13 18.16
N ILE A 3 -1.81 10.79 17.39
CA ILE A 3 -1.96 9.96 16.18
C ILE A 3 -1.90 8.49 16.62
N ASN A 4 -2.82 7.65 16.14
CA ASN A 4 -2.78 6.21 16.41
C ASN A 4 -1.44 5.64 15.94
N THR A 5 -0.77 4.84 16.76
CA THR A 5 0.55 4.28 16.45
C THR A 5 0.60 3.61 15.08
N LYS A 6 -0.46 2.93 14.66
CA LYS A 6 -0.55 2.27 13.34
C LYS A 6 -0.52 3.25 12.16
N ASP A 7 -1.00 4.48 12.37
CA ASP A 7 -1.04 5.52 11.36
C ASP A 7 0.24 6.39 11.33
N ARG A 8 1.22 6.10 12.20
CA ARG A 8 2.49 6.84 12.26
C ARG A 8 3.53 6.33 11.27
N LEU A 9 3.31 5.15 10.68
CA LEU A 9 4.18 4.55 9.68
C LEU A 9 3.48 4.60 8.33
N ILE A 10 4.18 5.15 7.34
CA ILE A 10 3.83 4.99 5.93
C ILE A 10 4.83 3.99 5.35
N PHE A 11 4.34 2.87 4.83
CA PHE A 11 5.17 1.87 4.18
C PHE A 11 5.21 2.11 2.68
N ALA A 12 6.40 2.27 2.10
CA ALA A 12 6.56 2.46 0.66
C ALA A 12 6.55 1.11 -0.06
N LEU A 13 5.62 0.94 -1.00
CA LEU A 13 5.52 -0.19 -1.92
C LEU A 13 6.34 0.12 -3.18
N ASP A 14 7.65 0.18 -3.03
CA ASP A 14 8.61 0.38 -4.12
C ASP A 14 9.09 -1.02 -4.60
N VAL A 15 8.26 -1.65 -5.43
CA VAL A 15 8.48 -2.97 -6.03
C VAL A 15 8.07 -2.94 -7.50
N ALA A 16 8.66 -3.83 -8.30
CA ALA A 16 8.45 -3.84 -9.75
C ALA A 16 7.05 -4.34 -10.15
N GLU A 17 6.48 -5.29 -9.39
CA GLU A 17 5.25 -5.99 -9.77
C GLU A 17 4.13 -5.82 -8.72
N VAL A 18 2.88 -5.71 -9.18
CA VAL A 18 1.70 -5.55 -8.31
C VAL A 18 1.52 -6.73 -7.35
N ASP A 19 1.83 -7.95 -7.78
CA ASP A 19 1.73 -9.14 -6.92
C ASP A 19 2.71 -9.09 -5.75
N GLN A 20 3.90 -8.52 -5.95
CA GLN A 20 4.87 -8.31 -4.85
C GLN A 20 4.34 -7.28 -3.86
N ALA A 21 3.71 -6.20 -4.35
CA ALA A 21 3.08 -5.21 -3.49
C ALA A 21 1.96 -5.82 -2.63
N LYS A 22 1.07 -6.62 -3.25
CA LYS A 22 -0.01 -7.34 -2.52
C LYS A 22 0.55 -8.33 -1.51
N ALA A 23 1.62 -9.06 -1.84
CA ALA A 23 2.26 -10.00 -0.94
C ALA A 23 2.79 -9.29 0.33
N LEU A 24 3.47 -8.15 0.17
CA LEU A 24 3.96 -7.34 1.29
C LEU A 24 2.82 -6.81 2.16
N VAL A 25 1.74 -6.32 1.56
CA VAL A 25 0.57 -5.83 2.31
C VAL A 25 -0.06 -6.95 3.13
N ASN A 26 -0.17 -8.16 2.56
CA ASN A 26 -0.70 -9.33 3.26
C ASN A 26 0.23 -9.78 4.40
N GLU A 27 1.54 -9.77 4.19
CA GLU A 27 2.53 -10.10 5.22
C GLU A 27 2.48 -9.13 6.41
N LEU A 28 2.38 -7.83 6.13
CA LEU A 28 2.31 -6.78 7.14
C LEU A 28 0.96 -6.71 7.87
N ALA A 29 -0.09 -7.29 7.28
CA ALA A 29 -1.42 -7.46 7.86
C ALA A 29 -1.92 -6.19 8.60
N ASP A 30 -2.15 -6.30 9.91
CA ASP A 30 -2.69 -5.22 10.76
C ASP A 30 -1.61 -4.34 11.41
N ALA A 31 -0.34 -4.63 11.17
CA ALA A 31 0.78 -3.83 11.68
C ALA A 31 0.91 -2.51 10.93
N VAL A 32 0.51 -2.48 9.65
CA VAL A 32 0.57 -1.30 8.79
C VAL A 32 -0.79 -1.02 8.14
N THR A 33 -1.25 0.21 8.29
CA THR A 33 -2.52 0.70 7.74
C THR A 33 -2.35 1.75 6.65
N PHE A 34 -1.14 2.29 6.45
CA PHE A 34 -0.87 3.36 5.50
C PHE A 34 0.28 3.00 4.56
N TYR A 35 -0.02 2.96 3.26
CA TYR A 35 0.91 2.61 2.20
C TYR A 35 1.10 3.76 1.22
N LYS A 36 2.32 3.91 0.72
CA LYS A 36 2.66 4.75 -0.42
C LYS A 36 2.91 3.86 -1.63
N ILE A 37 2.24 4.12 -2.75
CA ILE A 37 2.44 3.34 -3.98
C ILE A 37 3.56 3.99 -4.81
N GLY A 38 4.59 3.22 -5.16
CA GLY A 38 5.65 3.68 -6.04
C GLY A 38 5.13 3.99 -7.44
N MET A 39 5.61 5.08 -8.06
CA MET A 39 5.22 5.47 -9.42
C MET A 39 5.68 4.46 -10.48
N GLU A 40 6.68 3.63 -10.17
CA GLU A 40 7.14 2.55 -11.06
C GLU A 40 6.03 1.56 -11.40
N LEU A 41 5.10 1.33 -10.47
CA LEU A 41 3.95 0.43 -10.67
C LEU A 41 2.97 0.96 -11.72
N MET A 42 3.01 2.25 -12.09
CA MET A 42 2.24 2.76 -13.23
C MET A 42 2.64 2.12 -14.55
N MET A 43 3.88 1.62 -14.66
CA MET A 43 4.38 0.97 -15.87
C MET A 43 3.80 -0.44 -16.07
N THR A 44 3.20 -1.04 -15.02
CA THR A 44 2.58 -2.37 -15.08
C THR A 44 1.19 -2.36 -15.74
N GLY A 45 0.53 -1.19 -15.82
CA GLY A 45 -0.86 -1.08 -16.26
C GLY A 45 -1.90 -1.45 -15.20
N GLU A 46 -1.49 -2.03 -14.07
CA GLU A 46 -2.37 -2.52 -12.98
C GLU A 46 -2.37 -1.60 -11.75
N TYR A 47 -1.79 -0.39 -11.87
CA TYR A 47 -1.67 0.57 -10.77
C TYR A 47 -3.01 0.90 -10.10
N PHE A 48 -4.05 1.16 -10.91
CA PHE A 48 -5.38 1.48 -10.39
C PHE A 48 -6.05 0.26 -9.75
N ASP A 49 -5.80 -0.94 -10.26
CA ASP A 49 -6.30 -2.18 -9.66
C ASP A 49 -5.66 -2.44 -8.28
N LEU A 50 -4.37 -2.14 -8.13
CA LEU A 50 -3.69 -2.17 -6.83
C LEU A 50 -4.29 -1.14 -5.86
N LEU A 51 -4.53 0.10 -6.32
CA LEU A 51 -5.14 1.15 -5.50
C LEU A 51 -6.54 0.74 -5.03
N ASP A 52 -7.39 0.27 -5.94
CA ASP A 52 -8.73 -0.22 -5.63
C ASP A 52 -8.70 -1.39 -4.65
N TRP A 53 -7.75 -2.30 -4.83
CA TRP A 53 -7.54 -3.43 -3.92
C TRP A 53 -7.14 -2.97 -2.52
N LEU A 54 -6.22 -2.01 -2.39
CA LEU A 54 -5.79 -1.46 -1.10
C LEU A 54 -6.96 -0.78 -0.36
N VAL A 55 -7.75 0.03 -1.07
CA VAL A 55 -8.92 0.72 -0.50
C VAL A 55 -9.99 -0.29 -0.05
N LYS A 56 -10.25 -1.33 -0.84
CA LYS A 56 -11.18 -2.42 -0.47
C LYS A 56 -10.72 -3.19 0.77
N ASN A 57 -9.41 -3.23 1.05
CA ASN A 57 -8.83 -3.85 2.24
C ASN A 57 -8.62 -2.83 3.39
N GLU A 58 -9.36 -1.71 3.37
CA GLU A 58 -9.36 -0.67 4.40
C GLU A 58 -7.98 -0.05 4.66
N LYS A 59 -7.10 -0.06 3.64
CA LYS A 59 -5.77 0.57 3.72
C LYS A 59 -5.84 2.03 3.27
N LYS A 60 -5.09 2.89 3.96
CA LYS A 60 -4.85 4.29 3.56
C LYS A 60 -3.76 4.31 2.50
N VAL A 61 -3.95 5.14 1.48
CA VAL A 61 -3.05 5.22 0.32
C VAL A 61 -2.55 6.66 0.14
N PHE A 62 -1.25 6.81 -0.09
CA PHE A 62 -0.61 8.05 -0.52
C PHE A 62 -0.02 7.83 -1.92
N VAL A 63 -0.32 8.75 -2.84
CA VAL A 63 0.16 8.75 -4.23
C VAL A 63 1.04 9.96 -4.48
#